data_AF-A0A7C4HWI2-F1
#
_entry.id   AF-A0A7C4HWI2-F1
#
_cell.length_a   1.000
_cell.length_b   1.000
_cell.length_c   1.000
_cell.angle_alpha   90.00
_cell.angle_beta   90.00
_cell.angle_gamma   90.00
#
_symmetry.space_group_name_H-M   'P 1'
#
loop_
_entity.id
_entity.type
_entity.pdbx_description
1 polymer ?
#
loop_
_entity_poly.entity_id
_entity_poly.type
_entity_poly.pdbx_seq_one_letter_code
_entity_poly.pdbx_strand_id
1 'polypeptide(L)'
;MNRRKLIGIFTIIASALVLAFYTYLLFLARPEIQSFTLKITVFVIMVVFMSVFIVIGLGLLKTPSIPPIRDLDDDGECTCSS
;
A
#
# COMPACT_ATOMS: atom_id res chain seq x y z
N MET A 1 14.91 14.90 25.34
CA MET A 1 15.16 14.61 23.92
C MET A 1 13.91 13.96 23.32
N ASN A 2 13.32 14.55 22.28
CA ASN A 2 11.94 14.32 21.85
C ASN A 2 11.61 12.84 21.58
N ARG A 3 10.53 12.31 22.17
CA ARG A 3 10.04 10.92 21.98
C ARG A 3 10.00 10.49 20.51
N ARG A 4 9.66 11.42 19.60
CA ARG A 4 9.64 11.19 18.15
C ARG A 4 11.02 10.80 17.57
N LYS A 5 12.09 11.42 18.07
CA LYS A 5 13.48 11.11 17.66
C LYS A 5 13.92 9.75 18.19
N LEU A 6 13.49 9.37 19.40
CA LEU A 6 13.77 8.06 19.97
C LEU A 6 13.08 6.94 19.17
N ILE A 7 11.80 7.14 18.82
CA ILE A 7 11.04 6.18 17.99
C ILE A 7 11.70 6.04 16.61
N GLY A 8 12.07 7.14 15.97
CA GLY A 8 12.75 7.10 14.67
C GLY A 8 14.06 6.31 14.70
N ILE A 9 14.91 6.55 15.71
CA ILE A 9 16.17 5.81 15.88
C ILE A 9 15.90 4.33 16.15
N PHE A 10 14.94 4.02 17.00
CA PHE A 10 14.57 2.63 17.29
C PHE A 10 14.08 1.90 16.03
N THR A 11 13.25 2.54 15.22
CA THR A 11 12.78 1.98 13.95
C THR A 11 13.93 1.72 12.99
N ILE A 12 14.88 2.64 12.84
CA ILE A 12 16.05 2.46 11.97
C ILE A 12 16.88 1.27 12.42
N ILE A 13 17.17 1.16 13.72
CA ILE A 13 17.95 0.04 14.27
C ILE A 13 17.20 -1.28 14.09
N ALA A 14 15.90 -1.30 14.37
CA ALA A 14 15.07 -2.48 14.17
C ALA A 14 15.04 -2.91 12.69
N SER A 15 14.87 -1.97 11.76
CA SER A 15 14.91 -2.24 10.32
C SER A 15 16.28 -2.77 9.88
N ALA A 16 17.37 -2.19 10.38
CA ALA A 16 18.72 -2.65 10.09
C ALA A 16 18.96 -4.08 10.60
N LEU A 17 18.49 -4.41 11.80
CA LEU A 17 18.57 -5.75 12.37
C LEU A 17 17.75 -6.77 11.57
N VAL A 18 16.52 -6.43 11.19
CA VAL A 18 15.67 -7.29 10.35
C VAL A 18 16.34 -7.55 9.01
N LEU A 19 16.92 -6.52 8.39
CA LEU A 19 17.60 -6.65 7.10
C LEU A 19 18.86 -7.52 7.20
N ALA A 20 19.67 -7.33 8.25
CA ALA A 20 20.84 -8.16 8.51
C ALA A 20 20.45 -9.63 8.76
N PHE A 21 19.41 -9.87 9.57
CA PHE A 21 18.90 -11.20 9.86
C PHE A 21 18.36 -11.89 8.60
N TYR A 22 17.58 -11.17 7.80
CA TYR A 22 17.05 -11.69 6.54
C TYR A 22 18.17 -12.07 5.56
N THR A 23 19.16 -11.20 5.40
CA THR A 23 20.34 -11.46 4.54
C THR A 23 21.11 -12.68 5.03
N TYR A 24 21.26 -12.85 6.35
CA TYR A 24 21.88 -14.04 6.93
C TYR A 24 21.09 -15.32 6.62
N LEU A 25 19.76 -15.30 6.77
CA LEU A 25 18.91 -16.45 6.44
C LEU A 25 18.97 -16.84 4.97
N LEU A 26 19.17 -15.87 4.08
CA LEU A 26 19.10 -16.09 2.64
C LEU A 26 20.44 -16.54 2.04
N PHE A 27 21.58 -16.15 2.63
CA PHE A 27 22.90 -16.43 2.07
C PHE A 27 23.76 -17.38 2.90
N LEU A 28 23.63 -17.37 4.23
CA LEU A 28 24.51 -18.13 5.14
C LEU A 28 23.82 -19.30 5.83
N ALA A 29 22.49 -19.40 5.75
CA ALA A 29 21.76 -20.51 6.35
C ALA A 29 21.81 -21.79 5.51
N ARG A 30 21.41 -22.90 6.15
CA ARG A 30 21.30 -24.21 5.50
C ARG A 30 20.30 -24.16 4.33
N PRO A 31 20.52 -24.96 3.26
CA PRO A 31 19.70 -24.92 2.05
C PRO A 31 18.19 -25.13 2.30
N GLU A 32 17.84 -25.92 3.32
CA GLU A 32 16.45 -26.14 3.76
C GLU A 32 15.79 -24.84 4.27
N ILE A 33 16.51 -24.07 5.10
CA ILE A 33 16.02 -22.83 5.70
C ILE A 33 15.95 -21.73 4.64
N GLN A 34 16.92 -21.69 3.73
CA GLN A 34 16.96 -20.74 2.63
C GLN A 34 15.74 -20.91 1.72
N SER A 35 15.47 -22.14 1.29
CA SER A 35 14.34 -22.43 0.40
C SER A 35 12.98 -22.23 1.09
N PHE A 36 12.87 -22.51 2.40
CA PHE A 36 11.68 -22.17 3.18
C PHE A 36 11.46 -20.65 3.30
N THR A 37 12.51 -19.91 3.62
CA THR A 37 12.46 -18.44 3.75
C THR A 37 12.04 -17.79 2.43
N LEU A 38 12.60 -18.27 1.32
CA LEU A 38 12.29 -17.76 -0.03
C LEU A 38 10.84 -18.07 -0.44
N LYS A 39 10.32 -19.25 -0.11
CA LYS A 39 8.91 -19.58 -0.35
C LYS A 39 7.97 -18.67 0.44
N ILE A 40 8.27 -18.43 1.72
CA ILE A 40 7.47 -17.54 2.57
C ILE A 40 7.51 -16.11 2.03
N THR A 41 8.67 -15.60 1.64
CA THR A 41 8.76 -14.20 1.18
C THR A 41 7.99 -14.00 -0.12
N VAL A 42 8.11 -14.92 -1.06
CA VAL A 42 7.32 -14.89 -2.30
C VAL A 42 5.82 -14.97 -2.00
N PHE A 43 5.40 -15.86 -1.09
CA PHE A 43 4.00 -15.98 -0.70
C PHE A 43 3.46 -14.70 -0.08
N VAL A 44 4.19 -14.11 0.88
CA VAL A 44 3.80 -12.85 1.55
C VAL A 44 3.70 -11.71 0.53
N ILE A 45 4.68 -11.59 -0.37
CA ILE A 45 4.65 -10.60 -1.44
C ILE A 45 3.39 -10.80 -2.31
N MET A 46 3.12 -12.02 -2.76
CA MET A 46 1.94 -12.32 -3.58
C MET A 46 0.62 -11.96 -2.87
N VAL A 47 0.49 -12.28 -1.58
CA VAL A 47 -0.68 -11.93 -0.78
C VAL A 47 -0.85 -10.41 -0.68
N VAL A 48 0.24 -9.68 -0.44
CA VAL A 48 0.22 -8.21 -0.38
C VAL A 48 -0.21 -7.63 -1.72
N PHE A 49 0.39 -8.07 -2.83
CA PHE A 49 -0.02 -7.63 -4.17
C PHE A 49 -1.49 -7.94 -4.45
N MET A 50 -1.94 -9.15 -4.15
CA MET A 50 -3.34 -9.54 -4.34
C MET A 50 -4.28 -8.66 -3.52
N SER A 51 -3.94 -8.37 -2.26
CA SER A 51 -4.74 -7.49 -1.40
C SER A 51 -4.83 -6.07 -1.98
N VAL A 52 -3.73 -5.53 -2.51
CA VAL A 52 -3.71 -4.22 -3.18
C VAL A 52 -4.59 -4.23 -4.42
N PHE A 53 -4.50 -5.28 -5.26
CA PHE A 53 -5.37 -5.41 -6.43
C PHE A 53 -6.84 -5.51 -6.08
N ILE A 54 -7.19 -6.24 -5.01
CA ILE A 54 -8.58 -6.31 -4.53
C ILE A 54 -9.07 -4.94 -4.09
N VAL A 55 -8.26 -4.20 -3.31
CA VAL A 55 -8.63 -2.85 -2.85
C VAL A 55 -8.82 -1.89 -4.02
N ILE A 56 -7.91 -1.92 -5.00
CA ILE A 56 -8.02 -1.09 -6.21
C ILE A 56 -9.25 -1.48 -7.02
N GLY A 57 -9.47 -2.77 -7.26
CA GLY A 57 -10.63 -3.27 -7.99
C GLY A 57 -11.95 -2.88 -7.34
N LEU A 58 -12.04 -2.97 -6.01
CA LEU A 58 -13.19 -2.49 -5.25
C LEU A 58 -13.37 -0.97 -5.34
N GLY A 59 -12.27 -0.21 -5.35
CA GLY A 59 -12.30 1.23 -5.57
C GLY A 59 -12.88 1.61 -6.94
N LEU A 60 -12.43 0.93 -8.00
CA LEU A 60 -12.93 1.12 -9.36
C LEU A 60 -14.42 0.78 -9.48
N LEU A 61 -14.86 -0.35 -8.91
CA LEU A 61 -16.27 -0.74 -8.92
C LEU A 61 -17.17 0.22 -8.14
N LYS A 62 -16.65 0.84 -7.08
CA LYS A 62 -17.40 1.79 -6.25
C LYS A 62 -17.31 3.23 -6.71
N THR A 63 -16.51 3.54 -7.75
CA THR A 63 -16.43 4.91 -8.26
C THR A 63 -17.76 5.23 -8.94
N PRO A 64 -18.59 6.14 -8.38
CA PRO A 64 -19.82 6.54 -9.06
C PRO A 64 -19.40 7.18 -10.39
N SER A 65 -19.99 6.70 -11.49
CA SER A 65 -19.85 7.35 -12.79
C SER A 65 -20.36 8.78 -12.61
N ILE A 66 -19.45 9.76 -12.62
CA ILE A 66 -19.83 11.17 -12.62
C ILE A 66 -20.72 11.31 -13.86
N PRO A 67 -22.03 11.61 -13.69
CA PRO A 67 -22.87 11.80 -14.86
C PRO A 67 -22.22 12.89 -15.70
N PRO A 68 -22.13 12.73 -17.02
CA PRO A 68 -21.56 13.74 -17.88
C PRO A 68 -22.25 15.05 -17.53
N ILE A 69 -21.46 16.07 -17.18
CA ILE A 69 -21.94 17.43 -17.02
C ILE A 69 -22.69 17.70 -18.31
N ARG A 70 -24.02 17.79 -18.23
CA ARG A 70 -24.84 18.21 -19.36
C ARG A 70 -24.21 19.51 -19.83
N ASP A 71 -23.79 19.52 -21.09
CA ASP A 71 -23.34 20.72 -21.75
C ASP A 71 -24.32 21.82 -21.40
N LEU A 72 -23.78 22.93 -20.89
CA LEU A 72 -24.51 24.15 -20.58
C LEU A 72 -24.97 24.78 -21.90
N ASP A 73 -25.93 24.15 -22.55
CA ASP A 73 -26.72 24.73 -23.62
C ASP A 73 -28.18 24.54 -23.22
N ASP A 74 -28.95 25.62 -23.34
CA ASP A 74 -30.38 25.78 -23.04
C ASP A 74 -30.69 25.88 -21.51
N ASP A 75 -31.40 26.85 -20.95
CA ASP A 75 -32.06 28.09 -21.36
C ASP A 75 -32.89 28.55 -20.14
N GLY A 76 -32.87 29.84 -19.80
CA GLY A 76 -33.92 30.49 -19.00
C GLY A 76 -33.99 30.22 -17.48
N GLU A 77 -34.30 31.30 -16.73
CA GLU A 77 -34.83 31.28 -15.35
C GLU A 77 -33.86 31.04 -14.18
N CYS A 78 -33.05 32.06 -13.88
CA CYS A 78 -32.71 32.38 -12.50
C CYS A 78 -33.29 33.78 -12.16
N THR A 79 -34.54 33.81 -11.73
CA THR A 79 -35.13 34.97 -11.04
C THR A 79 -34.43 35.13 -9.70
N CYS A 80 -33.43 36.02 -9.63
CA CYS A 80 -33.01 36.58 -8.35
C CYS A 80 -34.11 37.53 -7.87
N SER A 81 -34.92 37.05 -6.92
CA SER A 81 -35.86 37.88 -6.16
C SER A 81 -35.06 38.86 -5.29
N SER A 82 -35.21 40.16 -5.57
CA SER A 82 -34.98 41.26 -4.61
C SER A 82 -36.31 41.67 -3.99
#